data_AF-A0A382KI42-F1
#
_entry.id   AF-A0A382KI42-F1
#
_cell.length_a   1.000
_cell.length_b   1.000
_cell.length_c   1.000
_cell.angle_alpha   90.00
_cell.angle_beta   90.00
_cell.angle_gamma   90.00
#
_symmetry.space_group_name_H-M   'P 1'
#
loop_
_entity.id
_entity.type
_entity.pdbx_description
1 polymer ?
#
loop_
_entity_poly.entity_id
_entity_poly.type
_entity_poly.pdbx_seq_one_letter_code
_entity_poly.pdbx_strand_id
1 'polypeptide(L)'
;MRRHDNKLLSRVTQTAVVLALVSASSVADVFQFNSKRDWETWTFPPGVLVTNNDGSITLSRVDKAINAVSNSTDFLHKVKRTRDLIPGGIRGFSNESAVENLVDGRDDTYWQPSQNDVLDDWWIEIDLGRMVYATKITLTFPDTTDAVPFRNFSVYINDGERSTAAKDIFQFTRVGRTTSPNESRVVEYALRTLDPGPATGEHLQALDTLSFAAVQYVRFVPEEIHD
;
A
#
# COMPACT_ATOMS: atom_id res chain seq x y z
N MET A 1 0.77 95.59 73.99
CA MET A 1 2.21 95.24 73.93
C MET A 1 2.38 93.84 74.53
N ARG A 2 3.10 92.93 73.84
CA ARG A 2 3.28 91.46 74.09
C ARG A 2 2.04 90.60 73.78
N ARG A 3 1.92 89.76 72.74
CA ARG A 3 2.76 88.80 71.95
C ARG A 3 2.64 87.36 72.46
N HIS A 4 2.33 86.45 71.51
CA HIS A 4 2.45 84.97 71.48
C HIS A 4 1.39 84.15 72.20
N ASP A 5 0.95 82.97 71.76
CA ASP A 5 1.00 82.18 70.51
C ASP A 5 0.08 80.98 70.81
N ASN A 6 -0.63 80.39 69.84
CA ASN A 6 -0.43 78.97 69.51
C ASN A 6 -1.31 78.45 68.36
N LYS A 7 -0.58 77.74 67.50
CA LYS A 7 -0.91 76.99 66.28
C LYS A 7 -1.98 75.90 66.54
N LEU A 8 -3.01 75.74 65.69
CA LEU A 8 -3.07 75.11 64.35
C LEU A 8 -3.15 73.57 64.40
N LEU A 9 -4.13 73.05 63.61
CA LEU A 9 -4.25 71.70 62.98
C LEU A 9 -5.03 70.63 63.76
N SER A 10 -5.84 69.75 63.17
CA SER A 10 -6.62 69.70 61.91
C SER A 10 -7.45 68.41 61.99
N ARG A 11 -8.70 68.43 61.51
CA ARG A 11 -9.58 67.25 61.38
C ARG A 11 -9.03 66.25 60.37
N VAL A 12 -9.10 64.95 60.66
CA VAL A 12 -9.17 63.89 59.63
C VAL A 12 -10.11 62.79 60.11
N THR A 13 -11.23 62.66 59.40
CA THR A 13 -12.22 61.58 59.49
C THR A 13 -11.75 60.44 58.58
N GLN A 14 -11.58 59.23 59.10
CA GLN A 14 -11.26 58.05 58.28
C GLN A 14 -12.55 57.32 57.90
N THR A 15 -12.85 57.30 56.60
CA THR A 15 -13.87 56.45 55.98
C THR A 15 -13.16 55.23 55.39
N ALA A 16 -13.46 54.03 55.87
CA ALA A 16 -12.92 52.79 55.31
C ALA A 16 -13.75 52.37 54.08
N VAL A 17 -13.11 52.28 52.92
CA VAL A 17 -13.69 51.66 51.71
C VAL A 17 -13.30 50.19 51.71
N VAL A 18 -14.29 49.30 51.87
CA VAL A 18 -14.12 47.85 51.72
C VAL A 18 -14.27 47.51 50.24
N LEU A 19 -13.19 47.06 49.61
CA LEU A 19 -13.20 46.56 48.23
C LEU A 19 -13.62 45.09 48.24
N ALA A 20 -14.88 44.80 47.90
CA ALA A 20 -15.36 43.44 47.70
C ALA A 20 -14.88 42.92 46.33
N LEU A 21 -13.82 42.12 46.33
CA LEU A 21 -13.40 41.30 45.19
C LEU A 21 -14.48 40.23 44.95
N VAL A 22 -15.37 40.47 43.98
CA VAL A 22 -16.28 39.46 43.47
C VAL A 22 -15.44 38.43 42.71
N SER A 23 -15.28 37.24 43.29
CA SER A 23 -14.73 36.07 42.62
C SER A 23 -15.73 35.61 41.56
N ALA A 24 -15.59 36.10 40.32
CA ALA A 24 -16.33 35.53 39.20
C ALA A 24 -15.82 34.10 38.97
N SER A 25 -16.72 33.12 39.04
CA SER A 25 -16.42 31.74 38.68
C SER A 25 -15.96 31.70 37.22
N SER A 26 -14.67 31.43 36.97
CA SER A 26 -14.19 31.14 35.62
C SER A 26 -14.73 29.77 35.21
N VAL A 27 -15.69 29.72 34.29
CA VAL A 27 -16.09 28.46 33.66
C VAL A 27 -15.00 28.13 32.65
N ALA A 28 -14.16 27.16 32.96
CA ALA A 28 -13.23 26.62 31.98
C ALA A 28 -14.02 25.62 31.12
N ASP A 29 -14.25 25.95 29.85
CA ASP A 29 -14.80 24.99 28.90
C ASP A 29 -13.70 24.04 28.44
N VAL A 30 -13.97 22.74 28.53
CA VAL A 30 -13.09 21.69 28.00
C VAL A 30 -13.69 21.18 26.71
N PHE A 31 -13.05 21.51 25.59
CA PHE A 31 -13.36 20.89 24.31
C PHE A 31 -12.65 19.54 24.24
N GLN A 32 -13.43 18.45 24.33
CA GLN A 32 -12.90 17.10 24.29
C GLN A 32 -13.43 16.35 23.07
N PHE A 33 -12.51 15.71 22.34
CA PHE A 33 -12.81 14.77 21.24
C PHE A 33 -12.46 13.38 21.76
N ASN A 34 -13.46 12.56 22.08
CA ASN A 34 -13.25 11.25 22.73
C ASN A 34 -14.12 10.13 22.13
N SER A 35 -14.85 10.43 21.06
CA SER A 35 -15.65 9.45 20.35
C SER A 35 -15.36 9.48 18.85
N LYS A 36 -15.60 8.34 18.19
CA LYS A 36 -15.51 8.24 16.72
C LYS A 36 -16.35 9.31 16.01
N ARG A 37 -17.54 9.62 16.55
CA ARG A 37 -18.47 10.61 15.99
C ARG A 37 -17.88 12.02 15.97
N ASP A 38 -17.03 12.37 16.94
CA ASP A 38 -16.40 13.68 16.98
C ASP A 38 -15.46 13.87 15.78
N TRP A 39 -14.73 12.81 15.42
CA TRP A 39 -13.82 12.78 14.28
C TRP A 39 -14.53 12.69 12.93
N GLU A 40 -15.71 12.07 12.87
CA GLU A 40 -16.52 11.99 11.63
C GLU A 40 -17.00 13.36 11.13
N THR A 41 -16.95 14.40 11.98
CA THR A 41 -17.24 15.79 11.57
C THR A 41 -16.09 16.45 10.82
N TRP A 42 -14.91 15.84 10.78
CA TRP A 42 -13.70 16.41 10.17
C TRP A 42 -13.45 15.78 8.80
N THR A 43 -12.97 16.60 7.86
CA THR A 43 -12.55 16.12 6.54
C THR A 43 -11.06 15.82 6.54
N PHE A 44 -10.69 14.59 6.22
CA PHE A 44 -9.30 14.16 6.06
C PHE A 44 -9.08 13.55 4.68
N PRO A 45 -7.84 13.57 4.15
CA PRO A 45 -7.54 12.80 2.95
C PRO A 45 -7.87 11.31 3.19
N PRO A 46 -8.61 10.67 2.27
CA PRO A 46 -8.98 9.26 2.43
C PRO A 46 -7.76 8.37 2.65
N GLY A 47 -7.87 7.43 3.60
CA GLY A 47 -6.83 6.44 3.86
C GLY A 47 -5.60 6.96 4.63
N VAL A 48 -5.64 8.17 5.20
CA VAL A 48 -4.56 8.69 6.07
C VAL A 48 -4.78 8.32 7.54
N LEU A 49 -6.02 8.38 8.00
CA LEU A 49 -6.40 8.12 9.38
C LEU A 49 -7.33 6.90 9.48
N VAL A 50 -7.13 6.11 10.53
CA VAL A 50 -8.02 5.06 10.98
C VAL A 50 -8.67 5.53 12.27
N THR A 51 -10.01 5.60 12.29
CA THR A 51 -10.79 5.93 13.49
C THR A 51 -11.22 4.63 14.18
N ASN A 52 -10.73 4.42 15.39
CA ASN A 52 -11.05 3.24 16.19
C ASN A 52 -12.37 3.44 16.93
N ASN A 53 -12.99 2.33 17.34
CA ASN A 53 -14.28 2.36 18.04
C ASN A 53 -14.20 3.03 19.43
N ASP A 54 -13.02 3.10 20.04
CA ASP A 54 -12.76 3.76 21.33
C ASP A 54 -12.56 5.28 21.21
N GLY A 55 -12.73 5.84 20.01
CA GLY A 55 -12.51 7.26 19.76
C GLY A 55 -11.05 7.65 19.57
N SER A 56 -10.11 6.71 19.55
CA SER A 56 -8.73 6.99 19.16
C SER A 56 -8.58 7.10 17.64
N ILE A 57 -7.62 7.92 17.21
CA ILE A 57 -7.18 8.03 15.83
C ILE A 57 -5.78 7.46 15.68
N THR A 58 -5.55 6.68 14.64
CA THR A 58 -4.22 6.17 14.28
C THR A 58 -3.91 6.47 12.83
N LEU A 59 -2.64 6.54 12.46
CA LEU A 59 -2.24 6.61 11.06
C LEU A 59 -2.57 5.29 10.36
N SER A 60 -3.12 5.40 9.16
CA SER A 60 -3.16 4.27 8.23
C SER A 60 -1.73 3.83 7.95
N ARG A 61 -1.42 2.57 8.25
CA ARG A 61 -0.09 2.01 8.01
C ARG A 61 -0.04 1.43 6.61
N VAL A 62 1.03 1.77 5.90
CA VAL A 62 1.43 1.09 4.67
C VAL A 62 2.48 0.07 5.06
N ASP A 63 2.10 -1.20 5.03
CA ASP A 63 3.03 -2.29 5.32
C ASP A 63 4.10 -2.38 4.23
N LYS A 64 5.32 -2.73 4.64
CA LYS A 64 6.48 -2.92 3.76
C LYS A 64 6.96 -4.36 3.87
N ALA A 65 7.67 -4.82 2.83
CA ALA A 65 8.21 -6.19 2.78
C ALA A 65 7.13 -7.26 3.01
N ILE A 66 5.96 -7.06 2.42
CA ILE A 66 4.84 -8.00 2.48
C ILE A 66 4.89 -8.96 1.29
N ASN A 67 4.31 -10.16 1.46
CA ASN A 67 3.88 -10.95 0.31
C ASN A 67 2.58 -10.34 -0.23
N ALA A 68 2.63 -9.65 -1.36
CA ALA A 68 1.45 -8.99 -1.92
C ALA A 68 0.38 -9.97 -2.42
N VAL A 69 0.77 -11.22 -2.69
CA VAL A 69 -0.11 -12.27 -3.22
C VAL A 69 -1.05 -12.81 -2.14
N SER A 70 -0.61 -12.86 -0.88
CA SER A 70 -1.35 -13.54 0.21
C SER A 70 -2.68 -12.89 0.58
N ASN A 71 -2.92 -11.67 0.13
CA ASN A 71 -4.18 -10.94 0.36
C ASN A 71 -4.75 -10.33 -0.92
N SER A 72 -4.39 -10.87 -2.09
CA SER A 72 -4.82 -10.35 -3.39
C SER A 72 -6.35 -10.27 -3.53
N THR A 73 -7.06 -11.25 -2.99
CA THR A 73 -8.53 -11.36 -3.03
C THR A 73 -9.24 -10.37 -2.13
N ASP A 74 -8.56 -9.76 -1.16
CA ASP A 74 -9.14 -8.77 -0.23
C ASP A 74 -9.37 -7.41 -0.91
N PHE A 75 -8.74 -7.19 -2.07
CA PHE A 75 -8.80 -5.93 -2.80
C PHE A 75 -9.67 -6.06 -4.04
N LEU A 76 -10.51 -5.06 -4.24
CA LEU A 76 -11.39 -4.95 -5.40
C LEU A 76 -10.89 -3.88 -6.36
N HIS A 77 -10.95 -4.19 -7.65
CA HIS A 77 -10.71 -3.22 -8.71
C HIS A 77 -11.86 -3.23 -9.72
N LYS A 78 -12.01 -2.14 -10.47
CA LYS A 78 -13.10 -2.00 -11.46
C LYS A 78 -12.72 -2.62 -12.79
N VAL A 79 -13.54 -3.54 -13.28
CA VAL A 79 -13.51 -4.00 -14.68
C VAL A 79 -14.01 -2.88 -15.57
N LYS A 80 -13.29 -2.54 -16.64
CA LYS A 80 -13.65 -1.37 -17.44
C LYS A 80 -14.96 -1.57 -18.20
N ARG A 81 -15.15 -2.77 -18.76
CA ARG A 81 -16.30 -3.11 -19.60
C ARG A 81 -17.62 -3.14 -18.82
N THR A 82 -17.65 -3.87 -17.71
CA THR A 82 -18.88 -4.08 -16.93
C THR A 82 -19.05 -3.07 -15.80
N ARG A 83 -17.97 -2.43 -15.37
CA ARG A 83 -17.89 -1.55 -14.18
C ARG A 83 -18.06 -2.27 -12.86
N ASP A 84 -18.11 -3.60 -12.88
CA ASP A 84 -18.15 -4.40 -11.68
C ASP A 84 -16.85 -4.27 -10.90
N LEU A 85 -16.98 -4.31 -9.58
CA LEU A 85 -15.85 -4.49 -8.68
C LEU A 85 -15.60 -5.99 -8.57
N ILE A 86 -14.42 -6.42 -9.03
CA ILE A 86 -13.98 -7.81 -8.91
C ILE A 86 -12.77 -7.88 -7.99
N PRO A 87 -12.62 -8.97 -7.22
CA PRO A 87 -11.40 -9.20 -6.45
C PRO A 87 -10.20 -9.44 -7.37
N GLY A 88 -9.01 -9.26 -6.80
CA GLY A 88 -7.82 -9.92 -7.33
C GLY A 88 -7.93 -11.45 -7.22
N GLY A 89 -6.83 -12.14 -7.50
CA GLY A 89 -6.76 -13.59 -7.44
C GLY A 89 -5.75 -14.14 -8.44
N ILE A 90 -5.90 -15.40 -8.79
CA ILE A 90 -5.06 -16.07 -9.77
C ILE A 90 -5.91 -16.81 -10.79
N ARG A 91 -5.40 -16.91 -12.01
CA ARG A 91 -6.02 -17.71 -13.08
C ARG A 91 -4.95 -18.40 -13.93
N GLY A 92 -5.32 -19.54 -14.47
CA GLY A 92 -4.58 -20.32 -15.46
C GLY A 92 -5.58 -21.16 -16.24
N PHE A 93 -5.14 -21.81 -17.32
CA PHE A 93 -5.99 -22.68 -18.14
C PHE A 93 -5.68 -24.16 -17.91
N SER A 94 -4.40 -24.53 -17.89
CA SER A 94 -4.05 -25.91 -17.61
C SER A 94 -4.20 -26.24 -16.13
N ASN A 95 -4.84 -27.37 -15.83
CA ASN A 95 -5.10 -27.84 -14.45
C ASN A 95 -5.64 -26.73 -13.52
N GLU A 96 -6.69 -26.03 -13.94
CA GLU A 96 -7.22 -24.82 -13.27
C GLU A 96 -7.48 -25.03 -11.77
N SER A 97 -7.97 -26.23 -11.39
CA SER A 97 -8.31 -26.54 -10.00
C SER A 97 -7.14 -26.46 -9.01
N ALA A 98 -5.89 -26.53 -9.50
CA ALA A 98 -4.69 -26.46 -8.68
C ALA A 98 -4.02 -25.07 -8.71
N VAL A 99 -4.53 -24.12 -9.50
CA VAL A 99 -3.88 -22.80 -9.67
C VAL A 99 -3.85 -22.01 -8.35
N GLU A 100 -4.91 -22.12 -7.54
CA GLU A 100 -5.00 -21.45 -6.23
C GLU A 100 -3.91 -21.91 -5.24
N ASN A 101 -3.30 -23.08 -5.44
CA ASN A 101 -2.17 -23.54 -4.64
C ASN A 101 -0.95 -22.60 -4.74
N LEU A 102 -0.85 -21.80 -5.81
CA LEU A 102 0.26 -20.84 -5.97
C LEU A 102 0.14 -19.61 -5.05
N VAL A 103 -1.04 -19.38 -4.46
CA VAL A 103 -1.34 -18.19 -3.66
C VAL A 103 -1.82 -18.52 -2.24
N ASP A 104 -1.93 -19.79 -1.89
CA ASP A 104 -2.43 -20.28 -0.59
C ASP A 104 -1.41 -20.13 0.56
N GLY A 105 -0.16 -19.79 0.25
CA GLY A 105 0.92 -19.57 1.21
C GLY A 105 1.56 -20.84 1.76
N ARG A 106 1.26 -22.01 1.17
CA ARG A 106 1.83 -23.31 1.56
C ARG A 106 2.97 -23.68 0.61
N ASP A 107 3.96 -24.40 1.14
CA ASP A 107 5.11 -24.91 0.37
C ASP A 107 4.95 -26.39 -0.03
N ASP A 108 3.91 -27.05 0.48
CA ASP A 108 3.58 -28.45 0.22
C ASP A 108 2.46 -28.64 -0.83
N THR A 109 1.89 -27.55 -1.32
CA THR A 109 0.95 -27.52 -2.45
C THR A 109 1.61 -26.85 -3.65
N TYR A 110 1.23 -27.27 -4.85
CA TYR A 110 1.77 -26.72 -6.09
C TYR A 110 0.77 -26.81 -7.23
N TRP A 111 1.00 -26.01 -8.26
CA TRP A 111 0.35 -26.14 -9.55
C TRP A 111 1.28 -26.84 -10.53
N GLN A 112 0.72 -27.79 -11.28
CA GLN A 112 1.39 -28.48 -12.37
C GLN A 112 0.42 -28.54 -13.55
N PRO A 113 0.81 -28.08 -14.75
CA PRO A 113 -0.05 -28.19 -15.92
C PRO A 113 -0.26 -29.66 -16.31
N SER A 114 -1.40 -29.92 -16.94
CA SER A 114 -1.73 -31.22 -17.55
C SER A 114 -0.89 -31.44 -18.81
N GLN A 115 -0.29 -32.63 -18.90
CA GLN A 115 0.47 -33.05 -20.09
C GLN A 115 -0.39 -33.19 -21.35
N ASN A 116 -1.72 -33.21 -21.21
CA ASN A 116 -2.64 -33.28 -22.35
C ASN A 116 -2.95 -31.90 -22.95
N ASP A 117 -2.58 -30.82 -22.27
CA ASP A 117 -2.86 -29.45 -22.72
C ASP A 117 -1.70 -28.94 -23.57
N VAL A 118 -1.98 -28.06 -24.53
CA VAL A 118 -0.94 -27.41 -25.33
C VAL A 118 -0.14 -26.43 -24.47
N LEU A 119 1.13 -26.21 -24.79
CA LEU A 119 2.01 -25.30 -24.05
C LEU A 119 1.44 -23.89 -23.89
N ASP A 120 0.68 -23.41 -24.89
CA ASP A 120 0.02 -22.10 -24.86
C ASP A 120 -1.01 -21.95 -23.72
N ASP A 121 -1.44 -23.04 -23.09
CA ASP A 121 -2.36 -23.05 -21.94
C ASP A 121 -1.63 -23.18 -20.59
N TRP A 122 -0.31 -23.37 -20.60
CA TRP A 122 0.52 -23.63 -19.40
C TRP A 122 1.00 -22.37 -18.71
N TRP A 123 0.22 -21.30 -18.71
CA TRP A 123 0.58 -20.05 -18.05
C TRP A 123 -0.34 -19.76 -16.88
N ILE A 124 0.16 -18.91 -15.97
CA ILE A 124 -0.62 -18.37 -14.85
C ILE A 124 -0.51 -16.85 -14.83
N GLU A 125 -1.57 -16.20 -14.40
CA GLU A 125 -1.63 -14.76 -14.15
C GLU A 125 -2.21 -14.49 -12.77
N ILE A 126 -1.51 -13.67 -12.02
CA ILE A 126 -1.90 -13.20 -10.70
C ILE A 126 -2.34 -11.75 -10.84
N ASP A 127 -3.54 -11.44 -10.36
CA ASP A 127 -4.03 -10.08 -10.14
C ASP A 127 -3.97 -9.79 -8.64
N LEU A 128 -3.17 -8.82 -8.23
CA LEU A 128 -3.03 -8.45 -6.82
C LEU A 128 -4.25 -7.69 -6.28
N GLY A 129 -5.25 -7.40 -7.12
CA GLY A 129 -6.46 -6.62 -6.80
C GLY A 129 -6.18 -5.14 -6.57
N ARG A 130 -4.90 -4.75 -6.52
CA ARG A 130 -4.38 -3.40 -6.28
C ARG A 130 -3.00 -3.26 -6.91
N MET A 131 -2.61 -2.03 -7.22
CA MET A 131 -1.23 -1.72 -7.54
C MET A 131 -0.39 -1.70 -6.26
N VAL A 132 0.77 -2.37 -6.28
CA VAL A 132 1.80 -2.32 -5.24
C VAL A 132 3.14 -1.88 -5.83
N TYR A 133 4.02 -1.36 -4.98
CA TYR A 133 5.42 -1.16 -5.34
C TYR A 133 6.22 -2.40 -4.91
N ALA A 134 6.39 -3.34 -5.83
CA ALA A 134 7.08 -4.60 -5.58
C ALA A 134 8.58 -4.44 -5.82
N THR A 135 9.40 -4.97 -4.91
CA THR A 135 10.87 -4.95 -5.02
C THR A 135 11.42 -6.20 -5.70
N LYS A 136 10.70 -7.32 -5.63
CA LYS A 136 11.08 -8.58 -6.27
C LYS A 136 9.87 -9.47 -6.54
N ILE A 137 10.05 -10.41 -7.46
CA ILE A 137 9.19 -11.58 -7.65
C ILE A 137 10.04 -12.80 -7.33
N THR A 138 9.53 -13.70 -6.48
CA THR A 138 10.17 -14.97 -6.16
C THR A 138 9.30 -16.11 -6.71
N LEU A 139 9.88 -16.94 -7.56
CA LEU A 139 9.30 -18.20 -8.00
C LEU A 139 9.85 -19.32 -7.13
N THR A 140 8.98 -20.15 -6.58
CA THR A 140 9.33 -21.32 -5.77
C THR A 140 8.78 -22.56 -6.44
N PHE A 141 9.66 -23.44 -6.89
CA PHE A 141 9.31 -24.73 -7.47
C PHE A 141 9.30 -25.81 -6.38
N PRO A 142 8.40 -26.81 -6.49
CA PRO A 142 8.22 -27.81 -5.44
C PRO A 142 9.47 -28.69 -5.25
N ASP A 143 9.70 -29.10 -3.99
CA ASP A 143 10.72 -30.08 -3.62
C ASP A 143 10.10 -31.48 -3.53
N THR A 144 9.85 -32.08 -4.68
CA THR A 144 9.27 -33.43 -4.78
C THR A 144 9.89 -34.20 -5.95
N THR A 145 9.76 -35.53 -5.91
CA THR A 145 10.13 -36.41 -7.02
C THR A 145 9.11 -36.40 -8.16
N ASP A 146 7.90 -35.93 -7.89
CA ASP A 146 6.76 -36.05 -8.80
C ASP A 146 6.60 -34.83 -9.73
N ALA A 147 7.46 -33.82 -9.58
CA ALA A 147 7.45 -32.60 -10.38
C ALA A 147 8.88 -32.14 -10.67
N VAL A 148 9.08 -31.62 -11.88
CA VAL A 148 10.35 -31.03 -12.33
C VAL A 148 10.15 -29.52 -12.49
N PRO A 149 11.02 -28.67 -11.95
CA PRO A 149 10.97 -27.23 -12.19
C PRO A 149 11.00 -26.91 -13.69
N PHE A 150 10.21 -25.93 -14.11
CA PHE A 150 10.28 -25.43 -15.48
C PHE A 150 11.69 -25.00 -15.83
N ARG A 151 12.18 -25.41 -17.00
CA ARG A 151 13.54 -25.14 -17.45
C ARG A 151 13.65 -23.83 -18.20
N ASN A 152 12.66 -23.50 -19.03
CA ASN A 152 12.62 -22.26 -19.78
C ASN A 152 11.31 -21.52 -19.51
N PHE A 153 11.39 -20.25 -19.13
CA PHE A 153 10.21 -19.45 -18.83
C PHE A 153 10.53 -17.95 -18.84
N SER A 154 9.48 -17.15 -18.93
CA SER A 154 9.49 -15.70 -18.79
C SER A 154 8.48 -15.23 -17.73
N VAL A 155 8.84 -14.15 -17.05
CA VAL A 155 8.00 -13.45 -16.07
C VAL A 155 7.72 -12.04 -16.56
N TYR A 156 6.45 -11.64 -16.51
CA TYR A 156 5.97 -10.35 -16.95
C TYR A 156 5.17 -9.66 -15.86
N ILE A 157 5.14 -8.32 -15.91
CA ILE A 157 4.31 -7.48 -15.02
C ILE A 157 3.48 -6.48 -15.82
N ASN A 158 2.39 -6.03 -15.23
CA ASN A 158 1.64 -4.84 -15.62
C ASN A 158 1.19 -4.11 -14.34
N ASP A 159 1.11 -2.78 -14.36
CA ASP A 159 0.80 -1.92 -13.21
C ASP A 159 -0.71 -1.66 -13.02
N GLY A 160 -1.55 -2.30 -13.84
CA GLY A 160 -2.98 -2.06 -13.93
C GLY A 160 -3.37 -1.09 -15.05
N GLU A 161 -2.40 -0.46 -15.71
CA GLU A 161 -2.65 0.39 -16.88
C GLU A 161 -3.02 -0.48 -18.10
N ARG A 162 -4.10 -0.07 -18.77
CA ARG A 162 -4.63 -0.76 -19.94
C ARG A 162 -4.09 -0.12 -21.20
N SER A 163 -3.76 -0.94 -22.19
CA SER A 163 -3.31 -0.49 -23.52
C SER A 163 -4.39 0.26 -24.30
N THR A 164 -5.66 0.05 -23.96
CA THR A 164 -6.79 0.76 -24.60
C THR A 164 -7.79 1.24 -23.56
N ALA A 165 -8.38 2.41 -23.79
CA ALA A 165 -9.36 2.97 -22.85
C ALA A 165 -10.70 2.20 -22.83
N ALA A 166 -10.99 1.40 -23.86
CA ALA A 166 -12.30 0.77 -24.09
C ALA A 166 -12.39 -0.70 -23.65
N LYS A 167 -11.25 -1.39 -23.45
CA LYS A 167 -11.19 -2.82 -23.12
C LYS A 167 -10.11 -3.08 -22.07
N ASP A 168 -10.31 -4.12 -21.27
CA ASP A 168 -9.30 -4.64 -20.33
C ASP A 168 -8.24 -5.45 -21.11
N ILE A 169 -7.47 -4.73 -21.92
CA ILE A 169 -6.30 -5.23 -22.64
C ILE A 169 -5.09 -4.62 -21.94
N PHE A 170 -4.21 -5.46 -21.41
CA PHE A 170 -3.03 -5.05 -20.66
C PHE A 170 -1.77 -5.27 -21.49
N GLN A 171 -0.86 -4.31 -21.47
CA GLN A 171 0.47 -4.45 -22.02
C GLN A 171 1.40 -4.88 -20.91
N PHE A 172 1.97 -6.07 -21.06
CA PHE A 172 2.87 -6.67 -20.10
C PHE A 172 4.33 -6.35 -20.47
N THR A 173 5.12 -5.96 -19.47
CA THR A 173 6.56 -5.78 -19.59
C THR A 173 7.27 -7.01 -19.02
N ARG A 174 8.21 -7.59 -19.78
CA ARG A 174 9.02 -8.72 -19.29
C ARG A 174 10.05 -8.23 -18.28
N VAL A 175 10.07 -8.85 -17.10
CA VAL A 175 11.02 -8.52 -16.00
C VAL A 175 12.00 -9.65 -15.71
N GLY A 176 11.68 -10.87 -16.15
CA GLY A 176 12.52 -12.05 -15.96
C GLY A 176 12.43 -12.99 -17.14
N ARG A 177 13.54 -13.67 -17.43
CA ARG A 177 13.60 -14.79 -18.39
C ARG A 177 14.78 -15.69 -18.04
N THR A 178 14.61 -16.98 -18.23
CA THR A 178 15.73 -17.94 -18.23
C THR A 178 16.61 -17.74 -19.47
N THR A 179 17.88 -17.40 -19.29
CA THR A 179 18.86 -17.31 -20.39
C THR A 179 19.61 -18.61 -20.65
N SER A 180 19.55 -19.52 -19.67
CA SER A 180 19.97 -20.91 -19.73
C SER A 180 18.92 -21.73 -18.98
N PRO A 181 18.82 -23.04 -19.25
CA PRO A 181 17.83 -23.87 -18.58
C PRO A 181 17.96 -23.78 -17.05
N ASN A 182 16.85 -23.55 -16.37
CA ASN A 182 16.80 -23.44 -14.92
C ASN A 182 17.13 -24.79 -14.26
N GLU A 183 17.95 -24.73 -13.21
CA GLU A 183 18.31 -25.84 -12.32
C GLU A 183 17.99 -25.53 -10.85
N SER A 184 17.48 -24.33 -10.58
CA SER A 184 17.17 -23.82 -9.25
C SER A 184 15.70 -24.02 -8.89
N ARG A 185 15.44 -24.28 -7.61
CA ARG A 185 14.08 -24.31 -7.07
C ARG A 185 13.54 -22.94 -6.70
N VAL A 186 14.43 -22.02 -6.35
CA VAL A 186 14.06 -20.64 -6.03
C VAL A 186 14.70 -19.73 -7.06
N VAL A 187 13.88 -18.95 -7.76
CA VAL A 187 14.33 -17.98 -8.75
C VAL A 187 13.78 -16.61 -8.38
N GLU A 188 14.66 -15.64 -8.18
CA GLU A 188 14.28 -14.28 -7.80
C GLU A 188 14.59 -13.28 -8.92
N TYR A 189 13.60 -12.45 -9.23
CA TYR A 189 13.74 -11.30 -10.11
C TYR A 189 13.58 -10.02 -9.30
N ALA A 190 14.68 -9.30 -9.09
CA ALA A 190 14.63 -7.96 -8.52
C ALA A 190 13.99 -6.99 -9.52
N LEU A 191 13.01 -6.21 -9.05
CA LEU A 191 12.28 -5.26 -9.88
C LEU A 191 12.90 -3.87 -9.76
N ARG A 192 12.90 -3.15 -10.88
CA ARG A 192 13.41 -1.79 -10.97
C ARG A 192 12.57 -0.96 -11.93
N THR A 193 12.41 0.31 -11.62
CA THR A 193 11.86 1.31 -12.54
C THR A 193 12.96 2.28 -12.92
N LEU A 194 13.18 2.46 -14.22
CA LEU A 194 14.00 3.54 -14.73
C LEU A 194 13.16 4.81 -14.69
N ASP A 195 13.59 5.79 -13.90
CA ASP A 195 13.01 7.12 -13.86
C ASP A 195 13.97 8.10 -14.56
N PRO A 196 13.80 8.33 -15.87
CA PRO A 196 14.49 9.42 -16.54
C PRO A 196 13.88 10.72 -16.02
N GLY A 197 14.47 11.28 -14.98
CA GLY A 197 14.07 12.56 -14.42
C GLY A 197 14.01 13.63 -15.52
N PRO A 198 13.17 14.68 -15.36
CA PRO A 198 12.95 15.69 -16.40
C PRO A 198 14.16 16.60 -16.66
N ALA A 199 15.27 16.41 -15.94
CA ALA A 199 16.43 17.27 -15.98
C ALA A 199 17.31 16.95 -17.20
N THR A 200 17.57 17.96 -18.02
CA THR A 200 18.53 17.90 -19.12
C THR A 200 19.76 18.75 -18.78
N GLY A 201 20.97 18.19 -18.96
CA GLY A 201 22.22 18.91 -18.73
C GLY A 201 23.45 18.04 -19.01
N GLU A 202 24.52 18.65 -19.54
CA GLU A 202 25.74 17.96 -20.03
C GLU A 202 26.49 17.17 -18.94
N HIS A 203 26.20 17.45 -17.66
CA HIS A 203 26.80 16.80 -16.50
C HIS A 203 25.79 16.25 -15.49
N LEU A 204 24.49 16.21 -15.84
CA LEU A 204 23.46 15.65 -14.97
C LEU A 204 23.32 14.15 -15.26
N GLN A 205 23.45 13.32 -14.22
CA GLN A 205 22.89 11.96 -14.27
C GLN A 205 21.37 12.09 -14.16
N ALA A 206 20.70 12.12 -15.32
CA ALA A 206 19.24 12.26 -15.43
C ALA A 206 18.47 10.96 -15.19
N LEU A 207 19.15 9.86 -14.85
CA LEU A 207 18.54 8.56 -14.62
C LEU A 207 18.64 8.22 -13.15
N ASP A 208 17.51 8.21 -12.45
CA ASP A 208 17.39 7.49 -11.19
C ASP A 208 16.82 6.10 -11.47
N THR A 209 17.32 5.09 -10.76
CA THR A 209 16.79 3.73 -10.85
C THR A 209 16.18 3.37 -9.52
N LEU A 210 14.86 3.39 -9.47
CA LEU A 210 14.11 2.95 -8.29
C LEU A 210 14.26 1.44 -8.15
N SER A 211 14.47 0.96 -6.92
CA SER A 211 14.64 -0.48 -6.59
C SER A 211 13.32 -1.23 -6.42
N PHE A 212 12.28 -0.75 -7.09
CA PHE A 212 10.95 -1.33 -7.13
C PHE A 212 10.28 -1.02 -8.46
N ALA A 213 9.21 -1.74 -8.79
CA ALA A 213 8.32 -1.41 -9.89
C ALA A 213 6.86 -1.40 -9.41
N ALA A 214 6.02 -0.60 -10.08
CA ALA A 214 4.57 -0.68 -9.91
C ALA A 214 4.05 -1.98 -10.54
N VAL A 215 3.30 -2.77 -9.78
CA VAL A 215 2.78 -4.07 -10.19
C VAL A 215 1.36 -4.22 -9.67
N GLN A 216 0.43 -4.56 -10.57
CA GLN A 216 -0.86 -5.13 -10.20
C GLN A 216 -0.97 -6.56 -10.74
N TYR A 217 -0.54 -6.80 -11.98
CA TYR A 217 -0.58 -8.12 -12.59
C TYR A 217 0.82 -8.71 -12.71
N VAL A 218 0.94 -10.00 -12.45
CA VAL A 218 2.14 -10.81 -12.73
C VAL A 218 1.73 -11.96 -13.63
N ARG A 219 2.51 -12.25 -14.67
CA ARG A 219 2.30 -13.42 -15.53
C ARG A 219 3.56 -14.26 -15.62
N PHE A 220 3.41 -15.56 -15.42
CA PHE A 220 4.44 -16.56 -15.68
C PHE A 220 4.06 -17.34 -16.94
N VAL A 221 5.01 -17.48 -17.85
CA VAL A 221 4.82 -18.20 -19.14
C VAL A 221 6.00 -19.15 -19.34
N PRO A 222 5.77 -20.46 -19.41
CA PRO A 222 6.81 -21.40 -19.81
C PRO A 222 7.13 -21.21 -21.29
N GLU A 223 8.41 -21.39 -21.62
CA GLU A 223 8.95 -21.31 -22.99
C GLU A 223 9.64 -22.62 -23.36
N GLU A 224 9.17 -23.74 -22.79
CA GLU A 224 9.74 -25.04 -23.07
C GLU A 224 9.51 -25.43 -24.53
N ILE A 225 10.51 -26.03 -25.17
CA ILE A 225 10.33 -26.67 -26.46
C ILE A 225 10.12 -28.14 -26.12
N HIS A 226 8.93 -28.67 -26.40
CA HIS A 226 8.73 -30.11 -26.39
C HIS A 226 9.27 -30.65 -27.72
N ASP A 227 10.28 -31.53 -27.62
CA ASP A 227 10.76 -32.36 -28.73
C ASP A 227 9.77 -33.51 -29.02
#